data_AF-D9UGS9-F1
#
_entry.id   AF-D9UGS9-F1
#
_cell.length_a   1.000
_cell.length_b   1.000
_cell.length_c   1.000
_cell.angle_alpha   90.00
_cell.angle_beta   90.00
_cell.angle_gamma   90.00
#
_symmetry.space_group_name_H-M   'P 1'
#
loop_
_entity.id
_entity.type
_entity.pdbx_description
1 polymer ?
#
loop_
_entity_poly.entity_id
_entity_poly.type
_entity_poly.pdbx_seq_one_letter_code
_entity_poly.pdbx_strand_id
1 'polypeptide(L)'
;MTDAATAVCVFAVRRGRGPALPAGLTGHSDGGEVRLMAAGDLWAVVQEVPTAGYDDTALRARCADPAELERLARTHHAVVSAAAAEWRAVPLPLATLYHDEHGARTGLLAHADRFDTVLRRVAEHAEWAVKVHREAPAASPAPPPSGRPRGGGATTWTGYGPGSARRSRGTRRRCGSRTRSTTRRARWPPRGCGGPRTARR
;
A
#
# COMPACT_ATOMS: atom_id res chain seq x y z
N MET A 1 32.38 9.53 11.56
CA MET A 1 31.36 9.49 10.49
C MET A 1 30.41 8.37 10.90
N THR A 2 29.35 8.70 11.63
CA THR A 2 28.41 7.68 12.11
C THR A 2 27.73 7.11 10.89
N ASP A 3 27.99 5.84 10.60
CA ASP A 3 27.27 5.09 9.59
C ASP A 3 25.78 5.17 9.94
N ALA A 4 25.03 5.96 9.17
CA ALA A 4 23.63 6.16 9.44
C ALA A 4 22.95 4.84 9.08
N ALA A 5 22.44 4.11 10.07
CA ALA A 5 21.80 2.82 9.83
C ALA A 5 20.73 2.96 8.74
N THR A 6 20.86 2.17 7.68
CA THR A 6 19.95 2.17 6.54
C THR A 6 19.11 0.90 6.49
N ALA A 7 18.05 0.95 5.68
CA ALA A 7 17.17 -0.16 5.35
C ALA A 7 16.94 -0.17 3.83
N VAL A 8 16.54 -1.31 3.29
CA VAL A 8 16.24 -1.48 1.88
C VAL A 8 14.73 -1.54 1.66
N CYS A 9 14.19 -0.54 0.98
CA CYS A 9 12.82 -0.52 0.49
C CYS A 9 12.75 -1.20 -0.88
N VAL A 10 11.85 -2.18 -1.03
CA VAL A 10 11.63 -2.91 -2.28
C VAL A 10 10.28 -2.52 -2.87
N PHE A 11 10.29 -1.98 -4.09
CA PHE A 11 9.09 -1.47 -4.76
C PHE A 11 8.42 -2.53 -5.63
N ALA A 12 9.22 -3.23 -6.44
CA ALA A 12 8.72 -4.18 -7.42
C ALA A 12 9.77 -5.25 -7.75
N VAL A 13 9.30 -6.39 -8.27
CA VAL A 13 10.13 -7.51 -8.70
C VAL A 13 9.84 -7.85 -10.16
N ARG A 14 10.88 -8.12 -10.95
CA ARG A 14 10.79 -8.59 -12.33
C ARG A 14 11.63 -9.86 -12.53
N ARG A 15 11.41 -10.56 -13.65
CA ARG A 15 12.31 -11.61 -14.12
C ARG A 15 13.39 -11.03 -15.04
N GLY A 16 14.58 -11.64 -14.97
CA GLY A 16 15.63 -11.44 -15.94
C GLY A 16 16.33 -10.09 -15.86
N ARG A 17 17.50 -10.05 -16.48
CA ARG A 17 18.26 -8.82 -16.68
C ARG A 17 17.65 -8.08 -17.88
N GLY A 18 17.47 -6.78 -17.73
CA GLY A 18 16.90 -5.90 -18.74
C GLY A 18 17.55 -4.51 -18.68
N PRO A 19 17.05 -3.54 -19.46
CA PRO A 19 17.56 -2.18 -19.42
C PRO A 19 17.51 -1.62 -17.99
N ALA A 20 18.36 -0.61 -17.76
CA ALA A 20 18.41 0.13 -16.51
C ALA A 20 17.07 0.85 -16.24
N LEU A 21 16.89 1.32 -15.02
CA LEU A 21 15.78 2.21 -14.67
C LEU A 21 15.85 3.50 -15.50
N PRO A 22 14.69 4.10 -15.82
CA PRO A 22 14.65 5.40 -16.46
C PRO A 22 15.53 6.42 -15.70
N ALA A 23 16.33 7.18 -16.43
CA ALA A 23 17.16 8.22 -15.83
C ALA A 23 16.28 9.24 -15.09
N GLY A 24 16.72 9.67 -13.90
CA GLY A 24 15.98 10.64 -13.08
C GLY A 24 14.80 10.05 -12.30
N LEU A 25 14.61 8.73 -12.29
CA LEU A 25 13.58 8.11 -11.45
C LEU A 25 13.86 8.39 -9.97
N THR A 26 12.98 9.17 -9.35
CA THR A 26 13.13 9.59 -7.96
C THR A 26 12.27 8.70 -7.06
N GLY A 27 12.90 8.17 -6.00
CA GLY A 27 12.23 7.42 -4.96
C GLY A 27 11.76 8.30 -3.81
N HIS A 28 11.83 7.78 -2.58
CA HIS A 28 11.60 8.56 -1.37
C HIS A 28 12.65 9.65 -1.22
N SER A 29 12.23 10.86 -0.85
CA SER A 29 13.09 12.05 -0.79
C SER A 29 14.20 11.97 0.25
N ASP A 30 14.01 11.17 1.29
CA ASP A 30 14.95 10.91 2.37
C ASP A 30 15.87 9.71 2.09
N GLY A 31 15.70 9.01 0.97
CA GLY A 31 16.51 7.86 0.57
C GLY A 31 17.54 8.17 -0.52
N GLY A 32 18.35 7.17 -0.84
CA GLY A 32 19.33 7.21 -1.92
C GLY A 32 18.71 7.02 -3.31
N GLU A 33 19.53 6.66 -4.29
CA GLU A 33 19.09 6.39 -5.66
C GLU A 33 18.25 5.11 -5.75
N VAL A 34 17.21 5.12 -6.60
CA VAL A 34 16.46 3.92 -6.95
C VAL A 34 17.29 3.08 -7.91
N ARG A 35 17.61 1.84 -7.54
CA ARG A 35 18.47 0.94 -8.30
C ARG A 35 17.83 -0.42 -8.51
N LEU A 36 18.44 -1.19 -9.42
CA LEU A 36 18.11 -2.59 -9.62
C LEU A 36 19.05 -3.47 -8.79
N MET A 37 18.49 -4.42 -8.04
CA MET A 37 19.22 -5.40 -7.24
C MET A 37 18.90 -6.81 -7.73
N ALA A 38 19.94 -7.61 -8.04
CA ALA A 38 19.78 -9.01 -8.41
C ALA A 38 19.53 -9.90 -7.18
N ALA A 39 18.63 -10.88 -7.32
CA ALA A 39 18.31 -11.93 -6.35
C ALA A 39 18.01 -13.24 -7.11
N GLY A 40 19.06 -13.98 -7.49
CA GLY A 40 18.94 -15.13 -8.39
C GLY A 40 18.45 -14.69 -9.78
N ASP A 41 17.40 -15.35 -10.28
CA ASP A 41 16.78 -15.01 -11.57
C ASP A 41 15.82 -13.80 -11.49
N LEU A 42 15.57 -13.31 -10.27
CA LEU A 42 14.75 -12.14 -10.00
C LEU A 42 15.59 -10.88 -9.91
N TRP A 43 15.00 -9.77 -10.32
CA TRP A 43 15.54 -8.43 -10.14
C TRP A 43 14.53 -7.57 -9.41
N ALA A 44 14.98 -6.89 -8.37
CA ALA A 44 14.18 -6.02 -7.55
C ALA A 44 14.51 -4.56 -7.83
N VAL A 45 13.47 -3.73 -7.90
CA VAL A 45 13.61 -2.26 -7.87
C VAL A 45 13.65 -1.86 -6.41
N VAL A 46 14.78 -1.31 -5.96
CA VAL A 46 15.05 -1.03 -4.55
C VAL A 46 15.55 0.38 -4.35
N GLN A 47 15.40 0.89 -3.13
CA GLN A 47 16.02 2.11 -2.67
C GLN A 47 16.50 1.93 -1.25
N GLU A 48 17.67 2.47 -0.95
CA GLU A 48 18.17 2.54 0.42
C GLU A 48 17.57 3.75 1.13
N VAL A 49 17.08 3.57 2.35
CA VAL A 49 16.41 4.59 3.14
C VAL A 49 16.94 4.63 4.58
N PRO A 50 16.93 5.78 5.27
CA PRO A 50 17.41 5.88 6.64
C PRO A 50 16.49 5.13 7.60
N THR A 51 17.04 4.26 8.46
CA THR A 51 16.23 3.45 9.40
C THR A 51 15.40 4.32 10.34
N ALA A 52 15.90 5.48 10.77
CA ALA A 52 15.20 6.38 11.69
C ALA A 52 13.82 6.87 11.18
N GLY A 53 13.61 6.90 9.85
CA GLY A 53 12.34 7.31 9.25
C GLY A 53 11.44 6.15 8.80
N TYR A 54 11.94 4.91 8.91
CA TYR A 54 11.36 3.70 8.32
C TYR A 54 11.36 2.50 9.27
N ASP A 55 11.78 2.66 10.52
CA ASP A 55 11.50 1.67 11.55
C ASP A 55 9.99 1.52 11.75
N ASP A 56 9.58 0.41 12.37
CA ASP A 56 8.17 0.06 12.51
C ASP A 56 7.36 1.14 13.25
N THR A 57 7.95 1.87 14.20
CA THR A 57 7.24 2.92 14.95
C THR A 57 7.09 4.18 14.11
N ALA A 58 8.18 4.66 13.51
CA ALA A 58 8.21 5.84 12.66
C ALA A 58 7.31 5.65 11.43
N LEU A 59 7.40 4.49 10.78
CA LEU A 59 6.60 4.16 9.62
C LEU A 59 5.11 4.11 9.96
N ARG A 60 4.73 3.52 11.11
CA ARG A 60 3.33 3.52 11.57
C ARG A 60 2.82 4.92 11.82
N ALA A 61 3.61 5.79 12.44
CA ALA A 61 3.25 7.18 12.68
C ALA A 61 3.05 7.94 11.35
N ARG A 62 3.96 7.78 10.38
CA ARG A 62 3.84 8.36 9.04
C ARG A 62 2.61 7.84 8.29
N CYS A 63 2.32 6.55 8.38
CA CYS A 63 1.13 5.96 7.76
C CYS A 63 -0.19 6.40 8.42
N ALA A 64 -0.15 6.84 9.68
CA ALA A 64 -1.31 7.37 10.38
C ALA A 64 -1.62 8.83 9.97
N ASP A 65 -0.63 9.60 9.52
CA ASP A 65 -0.84 10.91 8.91
C ASP A 65 -1.27 10.76 7.44
N PRO A 66 -2.48 11.20 7.06
CA PRO A 66 -2.96 11.09 5.68
C PRO A 66 -2.07 11.76 4.63
N ALA A 67 -1.41 12.87 4.97
CA ALA A 67 -0.57 13.60 4.03
C ALA A 67 0.76 12.89 3.79
N GLU A 68 1.37 12.35 4.84
CA GLU A 68 2.56 11.50 4.74
C GLU A 68 2.25 10.19 4.01
N LEU A 69 1.14 9.52 4.34
CA LEU A 69 0.71 8.32 3.63
C LEU A 69 0.49 8.59 2.14
N GLU A 70 -0.14 9.72 1.78
CA GLU A 70 -0.32 10.11 0.38
C GLU A 70 1.03 10.30 -0.32
N ARG A 71 1.99 10.98 0.32
CA ARG A 71 3.36 11.15 -0.22
C ARG A 71 4.02 9.79 -0.45
N LEU A 72 4.05 8.92 0.56
CA LEU A 72 4.63 7.58 0.47
C LEU A 72 3.98 6.75 -0.65
N ALA A 73 2.65 6.76 -0.73
CA ALA A 73 1.91 6.00 -1.71
C ALA A 73 2.14 6.52 -3.14
N ARG A 74 2.18 7.85 -3.34
CA ARG A 74 2.45 8.46 -4.66
C ARG A 74 3.86 8.16 -5.13
N THR A 75 4.86 8.28 -4.26
CA THR A 75 6.24 7.91 -4.58
C THR A 75 6.35 6.45 -4.96
N HIS A 76 5.78 5.56 -4.13
CA HIS A 76 5.80 4.13 -4.42
C HIS A 76 5.11 3.81 -5.75
N HIS A 77 3.95 4.41 -6.02
CA HIS A 77 3.26 4.26 -7.29
C HIS A 77 4.09 4.76 -8.48
N ALA A 78 4.77 5.91 -8.35
CA ALA A 78 5.61 6.45 -9.42
C ALA A 78 6.76 5.48 -9.78
N VAL A 79 7.46 4.94 -8.78
CA VAL A 79 8.54 3.96 -8.98
C VAL A 79 8.01 2.67 -9.60
N VAL A 80 6.89 2.15 -9.09
CA VAL A 80 6.24 0.95 -9.63
C VAL A 80 5.78 1.16 -11.07
N SER A 81 5.16 2.30 -11.38
CA SER A 81 4.66 2.61 -12.72
C SER A 81 5.80 2.78 -13.72
N ALA A 82 6.89 3.44 -13.34
CA ALA A 82 8.08 3.54 -14.17
C ALA A 82 8.69 2.16 -14.45
N ALA A 83 8.76 1.30 -13.43
CA ALA A 83 9.19 -0.08 -13.59
C ALA A 83 8.26 -0.88 -14.53
N ALA A 84 6.94 -0.78 -14.33
CA ALA A 84 5.95 -1.51 -15.10
C ALA A 84 5.84 -1.04 -16.57
N ALA A 85 6.21 0.21 -16.86
CA ALA A 85 6.26 0.74 -18.23
C ALA A 85 7.36 0.08 -19.07
N GLU A 86 8.47 -0.28 -18.43
CA GLU A 86 9.65 -0.84 -19.10
C GLU A 86 9.67 -2.37 -19.06
N TRP A 87 9.05 -3.00 -18.05
CA TRP A 87 9.04 -4.45 -17.91
C TRP A 87 7.81 -4.98 -17.17
N ARG A 88 7.59 -6.28 -17.34
CA ARG A 88 6.63 -7.05 -16.54
C ARG A 88 7.10 -7.11 -15.09
N ALA A 89 6.47 -6.30 -14.24
CA ALA A 89 6.78 -6.16 -12.83
C ALA A 89 5.64 -6.67 -11.95
N VAL A 90 5.98 -7.29 -10.83
CA VAL A 90 5.07 -7.52 -9.71
C VAL A 90 5.32 -6.42 -8.68
N PRO A 91 4.36 -5.52 -8.45
CA PRO A 91 4.48 -4.54 -7.38
C PRO A 91 4.44 -5.24 -6.01
N LEU A 92 5.31 -4.81 -5.10
CA LEU A 92 5.25 -5.23 -3.72
C LEU A 92 4.35 -4.28 -2.91
N PRO A 93 3.82 -4.72 -1.76
CA PRO A 93 3.09 -3.82 -0.87
C PRO A 93 3.93 -2.58 -0.50
N LEU A 94 3.24 -1.45 -0.34
CA LEU A 94 3.85 -0.23 0.19
C LEU A 94 4.64 -0.54 1.47
N ALA A 95 5.84 0.02 1.56
CA ALA A 95 6.75 -0.14 2.68
C ALA A 95 7.19 -1.60 2.95
N THR A 96 7.47 -2.34 1.88
CA THR A 96 8.21 -3.61 1.98
C THR A 96 9.67 -3.31 2.26
N LEU A 97 10.07 -3.37 3.54
CA LEU A 97 11.38 -2.99 4.05
C LEU A 97 12.16 -4.20 4.56
N TYR A 98 13.47 -4.18 4.34
CA TYR A 98 14.44 -5.12 4.88
C TYR A 98 15.55 -4.35 5.59
N HIS A 99 16.17 -4.96 6.60
CA HIS A 99 17.26 -4.32 7.35
C HIS A 99 18.49 -4.04 6.49
N ASP A 100 18.75 -4.87 5.48
CA ASP A 100 19.87 -4.71 4.55
C ASP A 100 19.57 -5.41 3.21
N GLU A 101 20.46 -5.25 2.23
CA GLU A 101 20.32 -5.90 0.92
C GLU A 101 20.38 -7.43 1.01
N HIS A 102 21.12 -8.00 1.95
CA HIS A 102 21.25 -9.45 2.09
C HIS A 102 19.93 -10.08 2.54
N GLY A 103 19.26 -9.46 3.51
CA GLY A 103 17.92 -9.80 3.96
C GLY A 103 16.89 -9.63 2.85
N ALA A 104 16.98 -8.56 2.06
CA ALA A 104 16.12 -8.38 0.89
C ALA A 104 16.31 -9.51 -0.13
N ARG A 105 17.55 -9.84 -0.51
CA ARG A 105 17.85 -10.95 -1.43
C ARG A 105 17.31 -12.28 -0.91
N THR A 106 17.60 -12.61 0.35
CA THR A 106 17.15 -13.85 0.99
C THR A 106 15.63 -13.93 1.04
N GLY A 107 14.96 -12.84 1.42
CA GLY A 107 13.51 -12.76 1.47
C GLY A 107 12.86 -12.93 0.10
N LEU A 108 13.44 -12.35 -0.95
CA LEU A 108 12.94 -12.51 -2.31
C LEU A 108 13.14 -13.94 -2.84
N LEU A 109 14.32 -14.52 -2.63
CA LEU A 109 14.65 -15.88 -3.03
C LEU A 109 13.76 -16.93 -2.34
N ALA A 110 13.46 -16.74 -1.06
CA ALA A 110 12.52 -17.61 -0.32
C ALA A 110 11.11 -17.64 -0.92
N HIS A 111 10.76 -16.66 -1.76
CA HIS A 111 9.46 -16.55 -2.43
C HIS A 111 9.57 -16.64 -3.96
N ALA A 112 10.70 -17.12 -4.49
CA ALA A 112 10.98 -17.12 -5.92
C ALA A 112 9.88 -17.79 -6.74
N ASP A 113 9.47 -19.01 -6.39
CA ASP A 113 8.41 -19.76 -7.09
C ASP A 113 7.07 -19.04 -7.13
N ARG A 114 6.77 -18.28 -6.07
CA ARG A 114 5.54 -17.49 -5.99
C ARG A 114 5.62 -16.28 -6.92
N PHE A 115 6.75 -15.57 -6.94
CA PHE A 115 6.96 -14.48 -7.89
C PHE A 115 6.94 -15.00 -9.33
N ASP A 116 7.55 -16.15 -9.58
CA ASP A 116 7.58 -16.84 -10.86
C ASP A 116 6.15 -17.11 -11.40
N THR A 117 5.29 -17.65 -10.53
CA THR A 117 3.88 -17.90 -10.82
C THR A 117 3.11 -16.62 -11.13
N VAL A 118 3.29 -15.57 -10.33
CA VAL A 118 2.58 -14.29 -10.54
C VAL A 118 3.09 -13.61 -11.81
N LEU A 119 4.41 -13.56 -12.03
CA LEU A 119 5.04 -12.97 -13.21
C LEU A 119 4.56 -13.64 -14.50
N ARG A 120 4.39 -14.96 -14.52
CA ARG A 120 3.77 -15.68 -15.65
C ARG A 120 2.33 -15.24 -15.88
N ARG A 121 1.56 -15.10 -14.80
CA ARG A 121 0.15 -14.70 -14.90
C ARG A 121 -0.01 -13.27 -15.46
N VAL A 122 0.86 -12.34 -15.06
CA VAL A 122 0.76 -10.94 -15.50
C VAL A 122 1.43 -10.66 -16.85
N ALA A 123 2.23 -11.59 -17.39
CA ALA A 123 3.05 -11.34 -18.59
C ALA A 123 2.25 -10.91 -19.84
N GLU A 124 0.98 -11.28 -19.93
CA GLU A 124 0.11 -11.02 -21.08
C GLU A 124 -1.18 -10.27 -20.70
N HIS A 125 -1.20 -9.65 -19.52
CA HIS A 125 -2.38 -8.99 -19.00
C HIS A 125 -2.09 -7.53 -18.65
N ALA A 126 -3.10 -6.68 -18.84
CA ALA A 126 -3.11 -5.30 -18.36
C ALA A 126 -4.11 -5.15 -17.20
N GLU A 127 -3.76 -4.35 -16.19
CA GLU A 127 -4.66 -4.03 -15.08
C GLU A 127 -5.47 -2.77 -15.41
N TRP A 128 -6.79 -2.85 -15.21
CA TRP A 128 -7.72 -1.73 -15.39
C TRP A 128 -8.60 -1.57 -14.16
N ALA A 129 -8.72 -0.33 -13.68
CA ALA A 129 -9.66 0.03 -12.62
C ALA A 129 -10.74 0.95 -13.20
N VAL A 130 -11.99 0.49 -13.22
CA VAL A 130 -13.14 1.28 -13.67
C VAL A 130 -13.96 1.69 -12.45
N LYS A 131 -14.24 2.99 -12.32
CA LYS A 131 -15.05 3.53 -11.22
C LYS A 131 -16.25 4.29 -11.77
N VAL A 132 -17.44 3.74 -11.54
CA VAL A 132 -18.71 4.33 -11.99
C VAL A 132 -19.35 5.07 -10.81
N HIS A 133 -19.71 6.33 -11.05
CA HIS A 133 -20.42 7.18 -10.10
C HIS A 133 -21.80 7.51 -10.65
N ARG A 134 -22.85 7.37 -9.83
CA ARG A 134 -24.19 7.87 -10.14
C ARG A 134 -24.48 9.08 -9.27
N GLU A 135 -24.89 10.18 -9.88
CA GLU A 135 -25.37 11.34 -9.15
C GLU A 135 -26.75 11.01 -8.54
N ALA A 136 -26.88 11.20 -7.22
CA ALA A 136 -28.17 11.07 -6.57
C ALA A 136 -29.02 12.31 -6.93
N PRO A 137 -30.31 12.15 -7.31
CA PRO A 137 -31.17 13.29 -7.56
C PRO A 137 -31.13 14.26 -6.37
N ALA A 138 -30.97 15.56 -6.66
CA ALA A 138 -31.06 16.58 -5.63
C ALA A 138 -32.37 16.39 -4.87
N ALA A 139 -32.29 16.16 -3.55
CA ALA A 139 -33.48 16.08 -2.73
C ALA A 139 -34.28 17.39 -2.90
N SER A 140 -35.49 17.27 -3.43
CA SER A 140 -36.42 18.40 -3.54
C SER A 140 -36.57 19.03 -2.15
N PRO A 141 -36.54 20.38 -2.02
CA PRO A 141 -36.66 21.02 -0.72
C PRO A 141 -37.92 20.52 -0.02
N ALA A 142 -37.74 19.94 1.18
CA ALA A 142 -38.84 19.51 2.00
C ALA A 142 -39.75 20.73 2.28
N PRO A 143 -41.09 20.58 2.22
CA PRO A 143 -42.00 21.66 2.60
C PRO A 143 -41.72 22.09 4.04
N PRO A 144 -41.87 23.38 4.37
CA PRO A 144 -41.54 23.90 5.69
C PRO A 144 -42.34 23.17 6.79
N PRO A 145 -41.74 22.93 7.97
CA PRO A 145 -42.44 22.28 9.06
C PRO A 145 -43.63 23.14 9.51
N SER A 146 -44.85 22.61 9.40
CA SER A 146 -46.02 23.19 10.03
C SER A 146 -45.86 23.06 11.55
N GLY A 147 -45.51 24.15 12.22
CA GLY A 147 -45.32 24.19 13.66
C GLY A 147 -46.65 24.03 14.42
N ARG A 148 -46.63 23.18 15.44
CA ARG A 148 -47.56 23.27 16.57
C ARG A 148 -46.87 22.76 17.84
N PRO A 149 -46.74 23.56 18.92
CA PRO A 149 -46.11 23.13 20.15
C PRO A 149 -47.13 22.45 21.06
N ARG A 150 -46.78 21.28 21.60
CA ARG A 150 -47.33 20.75 22.86
C ARG A 150 -46.19 20.06 23.61
N GLY A 151 -45.92 20.56 24.82
CA GLY A 151 -44.74 20.20 25.60
C GLY A 151 -44.94 19.11 26.64
N GLY A 152 -43.85 18.88 27.38
CA GLY A 152 -43.79 18.34 28.74
C GLY A 152 -43.67 16.83 28.86
N GLY A 153 -42.50 16.32 29.32
CA GLY A 153 -42.40 14.96 29.86
C GLY A 153 -41.01 14.31 29.84
N ALA A 154 -40.27 14.51 30.94
CA ALA A 154 -39.08 13.84 31.49
C ALA A 154 -38.40 12.63 30.77
N THR A 155 -37.08 12.79 30.64
CA THR A 155 -35.96 11.88 30.95
C THR A 155 -36.23 10.37 31.07
N THR A 156 -35.68 9.62 30.12
CA THR A 156 -35.08 8.29 30.35
C THR A 156 -33.78 8.21 29.54
N TRP A 157 -32.65 8.10 30.24
CA TRP A 157 -31.34 7.86 29.65
C TRP A 157 -31.16 6.35 29.50
N THR A 158 -31.14 5.86 28.27
CA THR A 158 -30.59 4.55 27.90
C THR A 158 -30.49 4.46 26.38
N GLY A 159 -29.30 4.15 25.87
CA GLY A 159 -29.10 3.80 24.45
C GLY A 159 -27.97 4.56 23.77
N TYR A 160 -26.77 3.99 23.80
CA TYR A 160 -25.71 4.27 22.83
C TYR A 160 -26.24 3.98 21.41
N GLY A 161 -26.55 5.04 20.66
CA GLY A 161 -26.83 5.00 19.23
C GLY A 161 -25.83 5.91 18.49
N PRO A 162 -25.43 5.57 17.26
CA PRO A 162 -24.38 6.30 16.56
C PRO A 162 -24.85 7.71 16.22
N GLY A 163 -24.18 8.70 16.81
CA GLY A 163 -24.41 10.12 16.54
C GLY A 163 -24.22 10.41 15.06
N SER A 164 -25.31 10.75 14.39
CA SER A 164 -25.30 11.29 13.03
C SER A 164 -24.70 12.71 13.06
N ALA A 165 -23.39 12.80 12.87
CA ALA A 165 -22.72 14.06 12.65
C ALA A 165 -23.22 14.69 11.33
N ARG A 166 -24.06 15.72 11.46
CA ARG A 166 -24.51 16.60 10.38
C ARG A 166 -23.28 17.33 9.82
N ARG A 167 -22.76 16.87 8.67
CA ARG A 167 -21.68 17.57 7.95
C ARG A 167 -22.28 18.67 7.08
N SER A 168 -21.96 19.91 7.43
CA SER A 168 -22.13 21.10 6.60
C SER A 168 -21.34 20.93 5.30
N ARG A 169 -22.02 21.10 4.17
CA ARG A 169 -21.49 20.89 2.82
C ARG A 169 -20.71 22.13 2.40
N GLY A 170 -19.41 22.15 2.71
CA GLY A 170 -18.43 22.94 1.99
C GLY A 170 -17.84 22.10 0.86
N THR A 171 -17.98 22.57 -0.37
CA THR A 171 -17.45 21.96 -1.60
C THR A 171 -15.92 21.83 -1.53
N ARG A 172 -15.45 20.70 -1.01
CA ARG A 172 -14.08 20.20 -1.23
C ARG A 172 -14.19 18.87 -1.98
N ARG A 173 -13.68 18.85 -3.20
CA ARG A 173 -13.49 17.63 -3.99
C ARG A 173 -12.54 16.71 -3.21
N ARG A 174 -13.10 15.83 -2.39
CA ARG A 174 -12.34 14.83 -1.64
C ARG A 174 -12.19 13.62 -2.55
N CYS A 175 -11.04 13.51 -3.22
CA CYS A 175 -10.64 12.24 -3.83
C CYS A 175 -10.21 11.29 -2.71
N GLY A 176 -11.19 10.74 -2.00
CA GLY A 176 -10.99 9.57 -1.15
C GLY A 176 -11.44 8.35 -1.95
N SER A 177 -10.49 7.65 -2.57
CA SER A 177 -10.73 6.32 -3.12
C SER A 177 -11.03 5.36 -1.96
N ARG A 178 -12.32 5.14 -1.67
CA ARG A 178 -12.73 3.83 -1.14
C ARG A 178 -12.63 2.84 -2.27
N THR A 179 -11.44 2.28 -2.45
CA THR A 179 -11.21 1.12 -3.30
C THR A 179 -11.88 -0.06 -2.59
N ARG A 180 -13.00 -0.57 -3.14
CA ARG A 180 -13.40 -1.95 -2.87
C ARG A 180 -12.49 -2.82 -3.72
N SER A 181 -11.28 -3.02 -3.25
CA SER A 181 -10.46 -4.11 -3.74
C SER A 181 -10.95 -5.36 -3.03
N THR A 182 -11.55 -6.29 -3.77
CA THR A 182 -11.51 -7.70 -3.39
C THR A 182 -10.09 -8.22 -3.61
N THR A 183 -9.12 -7.63 -2.92
CA THR A 183 -7.86 -8.31 -2.66
C THR A 183 -8.23 -9.34 -1.59
N ARG A 184 -8.31 -10.60 -1.98
CA ARG A 184 -8.23 -11.69 -1.00
C ARG A 184 -6.92 -11.46 -0.25
N ARG A 185 -7.00 -10.92 0.97
CA ARG A 185 -5.84 -10.72 1.84
C ARG A 185 -5.14 -12.07 1.90
N ALA A 186 -3.95 -12.15 1.31
CA ALA A 186 -3.02 -13.20 1.68
C ALA A 186 -2.56 -12.86 3.09
N ARG A 187 -3.37 -13.25 4.09
CA ARG A 187 -2.95 -13.26 5.48
C ARG A 187 -1.80 -14.25 5.54
N TRP A 188 -0.58 -13.76 5.75
CA TRP A 188 0.59 -14.61 5.91
C TRP A 188 0.60 -15.13 7.34
N PRO A 189 0.40 -16.43 7.60
CA PRO A 189 0.68 -16.98 8.92
C PRO A 189 2.21 -17.05 9.08
N PRO A 190 2.77 -16.73 10.27
CA PRO A 190 4.11 -17.19 10.58
C PRO A 190 4.09 -18.72 10.54
N ARG A 191 4.98 -19.36 9.77
CA ARG A 191 5.13 -20.81 9.85
C ARG A 191 6.10 -21.14 10.96
N GLY A 192 5.59 -21.86 11.94
CA GLY A 192 6.35 -22.47 13.01
C GLY A 192 7.36 -23.48 12.48
N CYS A 193 8.46 -23.60 13.21
CA CYS A 193 9.55 -24.51 12.99
C CYS A 193 9.05 -25.96 13.05
N GLY A 194 8.95 -26.62 11.89
CA GLY A 194 8.74 -28.06 11.80
C GLY A 194 10.09 -28.77 11.74
N GLY A 195 10.44 -29.47 12.81
CA GLY A 195 11.65 -30.30 12.91
C GLY A 195 11.65 -31.49 11.94
N PRO A 196 12.79 -32.21 11.87
CA PRO A 196 13.08 -33.16 10.81
C PRO A 196 12.20 -34.41 10.88
N ARG A 197 11.58 -34.76 9.74
CA ARG A 197 10.94 -36.06 9.51
C ARG A 197 12.00 -37.08 9.12
N THR A 198 12.19 -38.09 9.98
CA THR A 198 12.99 -39.27 9.70
C THR A 198 12.32 -40.12 8.63
N ALA A 199 13.10 -40.49 7.60
CA ALA A 199 12.72 -41.48 6.61
C ALA A 199 12.75 -42.88 7.24
N ARG A 200 11.69 -43.66 7.02
CA ARG A 200 11.76 -45.13 7.11
C ARG A 200 11.51 -45.70 5.72
N ARG A 201 12.35 -46.69 5.40
CA ARG A 201 12.40 -47.52 4.20
C ARG A 201 11.08 -48.21 3.89
#